data_AF-A0A535HE79-F1
#
_entry.id   AF-A0A535HE79-F1
#
_cell.length_a   1.000
_cell.length_b   1.000
_cell.length_c   1.000
_cell.angle_alpha   90.00
_cell.angle_beta   90.00
_cell.angle_gamma   90.00
#
_symmetry.space_group_name_H-M   'P 1'
#
loop_
_entity.id
_entity.type
_entity.pdbx_description
1 polymer ?
#
loop_
_entity_poly.entity_id
_entity_poly.type
_entity_poly.pdbx_seq_one_letter_code
_entity_poly.pdbx_strand_id
1 'polypeptide(L)'
;MKDDPSLALLQAKLERLDAPIRSWRQARERSFDAAFGPKQGRLSNLMARLPQAAGAAASIGLGPRDETFAALDEICDLYARSDLPRCAIMRGIVHEHEARTLLEDYIGYASGILKRGGRPEWLERGIAAASIDDQRRDYRDWLMALGDLYLSARVAHLDPTPVLKRIADRSNPERHPAAPTPTRDALAHFEDSAYFMTSILPHLH
;
A
#
# COMPACT_ATOMS: atom_id res chain seq x y z
N MET A 1 -8.68 -26.11 -11.77
CA MET A 1 -9.18 -24.73 -11.68
C MET A 1 -9.64 -24.55 -10.24
N LYS A 2 -8.91 -23.81 -9.40
CA LYS A 2 -9.44 -23.46 -8.08
C LYS A 2 -10.52 -22.40 -8.32
N ASP A 3 -11.68 -22.54 -7.70
CA ASP A 3 -12.75 -21.55 -7.81
C ASP A 3 -12.20 -20.19 -7.33
N ASP A 4 -12.10 -19.23 -8.25
CA ASP A 4 -11.74 -17.87 -7.88
C ASP A 4 -12.81 -17.33 -6.92
N PRO A 5 -12.43 -16.71 -5.79
CA PRO A 5 -13.40 -16.15 -4.87
C PRO A 5 -14.30 -15.15 -5.62
N SER A 6 -15.60 -15.26 -5.41
CA SER A 6 -16.54 -14.31 -6.02
C SER A 6 -16.28 -12.91 -5.47
N LEU A 7 -16.47 -11.89 -6.31
CA LEU A 7 -16.27 -10.49 -5.89
C LEU A 7 -17.19 -10.13 -4.71
N ALA A 8 -18.38 -10.74 -4.63
CA ALA A 8 -19.30 -10.59 -3.51
C ALA A 8 -18.72 -11.12 -2.18
N LEU A 9 -17.98 -12.24 -2.21
CA LEU A 9 -17.33 -12.76 -1.02
C LEU A 9 -16.19 -11.84 -0.55
N LEU A 10 -15.42 -11.28 -1.49
CA LEU A 10 -14.37 -10.30 -1.17
C LEU A 10 -14.97 -9.03 -0.55
N GLN A 11 -16.06 -8.52 -1.13
CA GLN A 11 -16.78 -7.36 -0.60
C GLN A 11 -17.28 -7.62 0.83
N ALA A 12 -17.95 -8.75 1.07
CA ALA A 12 -18.43 -9.12 2.40
C ALA A 12 -17.30 -9.27 3.43
N LYS A 13 -16.13 -9.78 3.01
CA LYS A 13 -14.94 -9.84 3.87
C LYS A 13 -14.45 -8.45 4.28
N LEU A 14 -14.39 -7.49 3.35
CA LEU A 14 -13.98 -6.12 3.63
C LEU A 14 -15.00 -5.39 4.52
N GLU A 15 -16.30 -5.55 4.23
CA GLU A 15 -17.38 -4.96 5.03
C GLU A 15 -17.30 -5.38 6.51
N ARG A 16 -17.03 -6.67 6.78
CA ARG A 16 -16.84 -7.18 8.14
C ARG A 16 -15.67 -6.51 8.87
N LEU A 17 -14.65 -6.05 8.14
CA LEU A 17 -13.44 -5.42 8.67
C LEU A 17 -13.58 -3.91 8.87
N ASP A 18 -14.61 -3.26 8.31
CA ASP A 18 -14.76 -1.80 8.37
C ASP A 18 -14.83 -1.27 9.80
N ALA A 19 -15.74 -1.80 10.62
CA ALA A 19 -15.90 -1.34 11.99
C ALA A 19 -14.66 -1.61 12.86
N PRO A 20 -14.02 -2.80 12.79
CA PRO A 20 -12.73 -3.04 13.44
C PRO A 20 -11.63 -2.07 13.00
N ILE A 21 -11.43 -1.86 11.70
CA ILE A 21 -10.38 -0.97 11.17
C ILE A 21 -10.63 0.46 11.66
N ARG A 22 -11.86 0.95 11.54
CA ARG A 22 -12.24 2.30 11.98
C ARG A 22 -11.97 2.49 13.48
N SER A 23 -12.41 1.54 14.31
CA SER A 23 -12.24 1.61 15.76
C SER A 23 -10.77 1.61 16.16
N TRP A 24 -9.97 0.74 15.54
CA TRP A 24 -8.52 0.66 15.77
C TRP A 24 -7.81 1.95 15.34
N ARG A 25 -8.13 2.50 14.15
CA ARG A 25 -7.56 3.76 13.67
C ARG A 25 -7.90 4.93 14.61
N GLN A 26 -9.14 5.03 15.06
CA GLN A 26 -9.57 6.06 16.02
C GLN A 26 -8.87 5.90 17.38
N ALA A 27 -8.61 4.67 17.84
CA ALA A 27 -7.83 4.44 19.05
C ALA A 27 -6.37 4.86 18.87
N ARG A 28 -5.75 4.55 17.74
CA ARG A 28 -4.38 4.98 17.39
C ARG A 28 -4.26 6.49 17.33
N GLU A 29 -5.17 7.16 16.62
CA GLU A 29 -5.19 8.62 16.50
C GLU A 29 -5.33 9.29 17.87
N ARG A 30 -6.29 8.83 18.70
CA ARG A 30 -6.46 9.36 20.06
C ARG A 30 -5.22 9.16 20.93
N SER A 31 -4.55 8.01 20.80
CA SER A 31 -3.30 7.74 21.54
C SER A 31 -2.17 8.65 21.07
N PHE A 32 -2.03 8.83 19.76
CA PHE A 32 -1.06 9.76 19.16
C PHE A 32 -1.32 11.19 19.65
N ASP A 33 -2.55 11.69 19.50
CA ASP A 33 -2.96 13.05 19.88
C ASP A 33 -2.77 13.31 21.37
N ALA A 34 -3.10 12.34 22.23
CA ALA A 34 -2.90 12.46 23.67
C ALA A 34 -1.41 12.58 24.04
N ALA A 35 -0.54 11.82 23.37
CA ALA A 35 0.91 11.89 23.58
C ALA A 35 1.55 13.14 22.94
N PHE A 36 0.99 13.60 21.81
CA PHE A 36 1.50 14.73 21.04
C PHE A 36 1.07 16.07 21.67
N GLY A 37 -0.20 16.22 22.06
CA GLY A 37 -0.76 17.31 22.89
C GLY A 37 -0.63 18.76 22.34
N PRO A 38 -1.43 19.75 22.81
CA PRO A 38 -1.54 21.04 22.14
C PRO A 38 -0.33 21.98 22.31
N LYS A 39 -0.11 22.75 21.24
CA LYS A 39 0.90 23.76 20.87
C LYS A 39 1.34 24.75 21.96
N GLN A 40 2.21 24.35 22.89
CA GLN A 40 3.06 25.32 23.61
C GLN A 40 4.53 24.90 23.53
N GLY A 41 5.32 25.66 22.77
CA GLY A 41 6.76 25.48 22.67
C GLY A 41 7.35 25.73 21.29
N ARG A 42 8.68 25.81 21.22
CA ARG A 42 9.44 25.96 19.97
C ARG A 42 9.31 24.70 19.10
N LEU A 43 9.35 24.86 17.78
CA LEU A 43 9.33 23.78 16.77
C LEU A 43 10.33 22.63 17.07
N SER A 44 11.49 22.95 17.66
CA SER A 44 12.48 21.95 18.11
C SER A 44 11.91 20.95 19.12
N ASN A 45 11.03 21.40 20.02
CA ASN A 45 10.40 20.55 21.02
C ASN A 45 9.27 19.70 20.41
N LEU A 46 8.74 20.11 19.26
CA LEU A 46 7.72 19.35 18.52
C LEU A 46 8.37 18.12 17.87
N MET A 47 9.51 18.29 17.20
CA MET A 47 10.23 17.19 16.53
C MET A 47 10.73 16.14 17.53
N ALA A 48 11.18 16.56 18.71
CA ALA A 48 11.61 15.64 19.77
C ALA A 48 10.47 14.75 20.33
N ARG A 49 9.21 15.16 20.18
CA ARG A 49 8.04 14.43 20.72
C ARG A 49 7.41 13.46 19.72
N LEU A 50 7.75 13.57 18.44
CA LEU A 50 7.25 12.67 17.40
C LEU A 50 7.54 11.18 17.69
N PRO A 51 8.76 10.77 18.11
CA PRO A 51 9.01 9.36 18.42
C PRO A 51 8.15 8.84 19.58
N GLN A 52 7.91 9.68 20.60
CA GLN A 52 7.08 9.31 21.75
C GLN A 52 5.62 9.14 21.35
N ALA A 53 5.07 10.07 20.56
CA ALA A 53 3.70 9.98 20.07
C ALA A 53 3.50 8.79 19.12
N ALA A 54 4.47 8.54 18.23
CA ALA A 54 4.47 7.36 17.38
C ALA A 54 4.50 6.06 18.22
N GLY A 55 5.30 6.03 19.29
CA GLY A 55 5.34 4.91 20.24
C GLY A 55 4.02 4.67 20.96
N ALA A 56 3.33 5.74 21.38
CA ALA A 56 2.00 5.65 21.99
C ALA A 56 0.94 5.13 21.00
N ALA A 57 1.00 5.54 19.73
CA ALA A 57 0.12 4.97 18.70
C ALA A 57 0.43 3.49 18.44
N ALA A 58 1.70 3.09 18.46
CA ALA A 58 2.13 1.72 18.25
C ALA A 58 1.71 0.77 19.38
N SER A 59 1.60 1.27 20.62
CA SER A 59 1.20 0.44 21.78
C SER A 59 -0.27 -0.02 21.75
N ILE A 60 -1.11 0.60 20.91
CA ILE A 60 -2.48 0.12 20.61
C ILE A 60 -2.45 -1.26 19.91
N GLY A 61 -1.29 -1.67 19.40
CA GLY A 61 -1.08 -2.97 18.77
C GLY A 61 -1.46 -2.98 17.29
N LEU A 62 -1.33 -4.15 16.67
CA LEU A 62 -1.55 -4.33 15.23
C LEU A 62 -3.03 -4.29 14.83
N GLY A 63 -3.97 -4.47 15.78
CA GLY A 63 -5.41 -4.42 15.51
C GLY A 63 -5.86 -5.45 14.45
N PRO A 64 -6.85 -5.14 13.60
CA PRO A 64 -7.34 -6.04 12.56
C PRO A 64 -6.40 -6.14 11.34
N ARG A 65 -5.14 -5.70 11.48
CA ARG A 65 -4.17 -5.64 10.38
C ARG A 65 -3.96 -7.01 9.74
N ASP A 66 -3.75 -8.06 10.53
CA ASP A 66 -3.42 -9.38 9.98
C ASP A 66 -4.60 -9.96 9.17
N GLU A 67 -5.84 -9.83 9.67
CA GLU A 67 -7.04 -10.22 8.93
C GLU A 67 -7.25 -9.37 7.67
N THR A 68 -6.96 -8.07 7.75
CA THR A 68 -7.05 -7.17 6.59
C THR A 68 -6.00 -7.53 5.55
N PHE A 69 -4.78 -7.84 5.97
CA PHE A 69 -3.69 -8.22 5.08
C PHE A 69 -3.94 -9.58 4.43
N ALA A 70 -4.54 -10.53 5.15
CA ALA A 70 -4.99 -11.78 4.54
C ALA A 70 -6.08 -11.54 3.48
N ALA A 71 -7.00 -10.61 3.71
CA ALA A 71 -7.99 -10.24 2.68
C ALA A 71 -7.32 -9.55 1.48
N LEU A 72 -6.36 -8.66 1.72
CA LEU A 72 -5.58 -7.99 0.67
C LEU A 72 -4.70 -8.96 -0.11
N ASP A 73 -4.14 -10.00 0.51
CA ASP A 73 -3.43 -11.08 -0.17
C ASP A 73 -4.32 -11.73 -1.23
N GLU A 74 -5.54 -12.13 -0.85
CA GLU A 74 -6.50 -12.74 -1.77
C GLU A 74 -6.92 -11.79 -2.89
N ILE A 75 -7.19 -10.52 -2.56
CA ILE A 75 -7.59 -9.50 -3.53
C ILE A 75 -6.46 -9.24 -4.51
N CYS A 76 -5.23 -9.06 -4.04
CA CYS A 76 -4.07 -8.78 -4.88
C CYS A 76 -3.73 -9.97 -5.79
N ASP A 77 -3.82 -11.20 -5.27
CA ASP A 77 -3.63 -12.42 -6.06
C ASP A 77 -4.69 -12.54 -7.16
N LEU A 78 -5.95 -12.21 -6.87
CA LEU A 78 -7.03 -12.20 -7.87
C LEU A 78 -6.82 -11.07 -8.88
N TYR A 79 -6.45 -9.88 -8.42
CA TYR A 79 -6.16 -8.70 -9.24
C TYR A 79 -5.05 -8.97 -10.25
N ALA A 80 -3.96 -9.59 -9.83
CA ALA A 80 -2.82 -9.91 -10.68
C ALA A 80 -3.15 -10.90 -11.82
N ARG A 81 -4.28 -11.61 -11.74
CA ARG A 81 -4.72 -12.60 -12.76
C ARG A 81 -5.97 -12.18 -13.52
N SER A 82 -6.60 -11.07 -13.14
CA SER A 82 -7.87 -10.61 -13.71
C SER A 82 -7.68 -9.72 -14.95
N ASP A 83 -8.79 -9.51 -15.68
CA ASP A 83 -8.86 -8.56 -16.78
C ASP A 83 -9.15 -7.12 -16.29
N LEU A 84 -9.05 -6.15 -17.20
CA LEU A 84 -9.19 -4.73 -16.87
C LEU A 84 -10.56 -4.38 -16.24
N PRO A 85 -11.72 -4.84 -16.77
CA PRO A 85 -13.02 -4.57 -16.14
C PRO A 85 -13.13 -5.13 -14.72
N ARG A 86 -12.67 -6.38 -14.50
CA ARG A 86 -12.71 -6.98 -13.17
C ARG A 86 -11.77 -6.26 -12.19
N CYS A 87 -10.59 -5.86 -12.64
CA CYS A 87 -9.68 -5.03 -11.86
C CYS A 87 -10.31 -3.69 -11.48
N ALA A 88 -11.07 -3.04 -12.38
CA ALA A 88 -11.79 -1.81 -12.06
C ALA A 88 -12.82 -2.01 -10.94
N ILE A 89 -13.59 -3.11 -10.98
CA ILE A 89 -14.56 -3.45 -9.93
C ILE A 89 -13.84 -3.69 -8.59
N MET A 90 -12.73 -4.44 -8.59
CA MET A 90 -11.96 -4.69 -7.35
C MET A 90 -11.40 -3.40 -6.74
N ARG A 91 -10.92 -2.45 -7.55
CA ARG A 91 -10.52 -1.12 -7.05
C ARG A 91 -11.70 -0.40 -6.41
N GLY A 92 -12.87 -0.41 -7.05
CA GLY A 92 -14.10 0.15 -6.51
C GLY A 92 -14.44 -0.43 -5.14
N ILE A 93 -14.52 -1.76 -5.05
CA ILE A 93 -14.79 -2.49 -3.80
C ILE A 93 -13.80 -2.07 -2.70
N VAL A 94 -12.49 -2.14 -2.95
CA VAL A 94 -11.50 -1.78 -1.91
C VAL A 94 -11.66 -0.34 -1.46
N HIS A 95 -11.92 0.60 -2.37
CA HIS A 95 -12.07 2.02 -2.05
C HIS A 95 -13.38 2.39 -1.36
N GLU A 96 -14.42 1.55 -1.44
CA GLU A 96 -15.66 1.71 -0.70
C GLU A 96 -15.51 1.31 0.78
N HIS A 97 -14.47 0.55 1.12
CA HIS A 97 -14.22 0.01 2.45
C HIS A 97 -13.02 0.65 3.16
N GLU A 98 -12.93 0.51 4.49
CA GLU A 98 -11.86 1.06 5.33
C GLU A 98 -10.51 0.38 5.06
N ALA A 99 -10.50 -0.81 4.46
CA ALA A 99 -9.28 -1.53 4.08
C ALA A 99 -8.35 -0.69 3.18
N ARG A 100 -8.89 0.23 2.37
CA ARG A 100 -8.09 1.19 1.58
C ARG A 100 -7.09 1.99 2.42
N THR A 101 -7.40 2.22 3.69
CA THR A 101 -6.54 3.02 4.59
C THR A 101 -5.28 2.28 5.03
N LEU A 102 -5.18 0.99 4.71
CA LEU A 102 -4.07 0.10 5.04
C LEU A 102 -3.26 -0.35 3.83
N LEU A 103 -3.55 0.15 2.61
CA LEU A 103 -2.84 -0.25 1.40
C LEU A 103 -1.35 0.12 1.43
N GLU A 104 -1.02 1.33 1.88
CA GLU A 104 0.37 1.77 2.07
C GLU A 104 1.13 0.87 3.06
N ASP A 105 0.52 0.61 4.23
CA ASP A 105 1.06 -0.30 5.25
C ASP A 105 1.25 -1.73 4.70
N TYR A 106 0.39 -2.15 3.77
CA TYR A 106 0.46 -3.46 3.11
C TYR A 106 1.59 -3.51 2.08
N ILE A 107 1.80 -2.46 1.30
CA ILE A 107 2.95 -2.35 0.37
C ILE A 107 4.27 -2.40 1.17
N GLY A 108 4.35 -1.65 2.27
CA GLY A 108 5.50 -1.69 3.17
C GLY A 108 5.72 -3.07 3.80
N TYR A 109 4.64 -3.77 4.14
CA TYR A 109 4.70 -5.16 4.63
C TYR A 109 5.23 -6.13 3.58
N ALA A 110 4.73 -6.07 2.35
CA ALA A 110 5.21 -6.88 1.23
C ALA A 110 6.70 -6.62 0.94
N SER A 111 7.11 -5.35 0.95
CA SER A 111 8.53 -4.94 0.84
C SER A 111 9.37 -5.57 1.95
N GLY A 112 8.92 -5.47 3.20
CA GLY A 112 9.61 -6.07 4.34
C GLY A 112 9.73 -7.60 4.26
N ILE A 113 8.73 -8.28 3.70
CA ILE A 113 8.80 -9.73 3.46
C ILE A 113 9.82 -10.07 2.39
N LEU A 114 9.79 -9.38 1.24
CA LEU A 114 10.77 -9.59 0.17
C LEU A 114 12.20 -9.39 0.67
N LYS A 115 12.44 -8.31 1.41
CA LYS A 115 13.76 -8.01 2.00
C LYS A 115 14.30 -9.13 2.90
N ARG A 116 13.42 -9.94 3.49
CA ARG A 116 13.77 -11.10 4.34
C ARG A 116 13.85 -12.42 3.56
N GLY A 117 13.87 -12.39 2.23
CA GLY A 117 13.89 -13.58 1.38
C GLY A 117 12.52 -14.25 1.21
N GLY A 118 11.44 -13.46 1.33
CA GLY A 118 10.10 -13.92 1.03
C GLY A 118 9.92 -14.36 -0.43
N ARG A 119 8.86 -15.13 -0.68
CA ARG A 119 8.58 -15.66 -2.02
C ARG A 119 8.25 -14.56 -3.05
N PRO A 120 8.46 -14.81 -4.35
CA PRO A 120 8.23 -13.81 -5.39
C PRO A 120 6.79 -13.27 -5.48
N GLU A 121 5.78 -14.00 -5.00
CA GLU A 121 4.39 -13.53 -5.07
C GLU A 121 4.17 -12.23 -4.27
N TRP A 122 5.02 -11.96 -3.28
CA TRP A 122 4.96 -10.70 -2.51
C TRP A 122 5.28 -9.47 -3.36
N LEU A 123 6.07 -9.62 -4.42
CA LEU A 123 6.31 -8.54 -5.39
C LEU A 123 5.04 -8.25 -6.20
N GLU A 124 4.37 -9.31 -6.68
CA GLU A 124 3.11 -9.16 -7.41
C GLU A 124 2.04 -8.54 -6.53
N ARG A 125 1.92 -8.99 -5.28
CA ARG A 125 0.98 -8.46 -4.31
C ARG A 125 1.23 -6.99 -3.97
N GLY A 126 2.50 -6.62 -3.72
CA GLY A 126 2.86 -5.24 -3.43
C GLY A 126 2.56 -4.30 -4.60
N ILE A 127 2.88 -4.70 -5.84
CA ILE A 127 2.60 -3.88 -7.03
C ILE A 127 1.09 -3.83 -7.33
N ALA A 128 0.36 -4.94 -7.14
CA ALA A 128 -1.10 -4.97 -7.25
C ALA A 128 -1.76 -4.05 -6.20
N ALA A 129 -1.27 -4.04 -4.96
CA ALA A 129 -1.75 -3.12 -3.93
C ALA A 129 -1.47 -1.65 -4.29
N ALA A 130 -0.29 -1.34 -4.83
CA ALA A 130 0.02 0.01 -5.32
C ALA A 130 -0.91 0.43 -6.49
N SER A 131 -1.23 -0.51 -7.37
CA SER A 131 -2.21 -0.32 -8.45
C SER A 131 -3.63 -0.07 -7.92
N ILE A 132 -4.02 -0.79 -6.87
CA ILE A 132 -5.31 -0.63 -6.21
C ILE A 132 -5.38 0.67 -5.42
N ASP A 133 -4.30 1.10 -4.76
CA ASP A 133 -4.25 2.37 -4.02
C ASP A 133 -4.50 3.58 -4.92
N ASP A 134 -4.11 3.46 -6.19
CA ASP A 134 -4.41 4.42 -7.25
C ASP A 134 -3.89 5.84 -6.94
N GLN A 135 -2.79 5.92 -6.18
CA GLN A 135 -2.14 7.17 -5.76
C GLN A 135 -3.07 8.13 -5.01
N ARG A 136 -4.11 7.61 -4.32
CA ARG A 136 -5.22 8.45 -3.84
C ARG A 136 -4.92 9.25 -2.60
N ARG A 137 -3.98 8.81 -1.77
CA ARG A 137 -3.69 9.42 -0.46
C ARG A 137 -2.65 10.53 -0.56
N ASP A 138 -1.40 10.17 -0.85
CA ASP A 138 -0.31 11.09 -1.20
C ASP A 138 0.56 10.40 -2.26
N TYR A 139 0.70 11.05 -3.41
CA TYR A 139 1.49 10.54 -4.52
C TYR A 139 2.97 10.29 -4.17
N ARG A 140 3.55 11.11 -3.30
CA ARG A 140 4.97 10.99 -2.92
C ARG A 140 5.18 9.79 -2.00
N ASP A 141 4.29 9.61 -1.03
CA ASP A 141 4.33 8.44 -0.13
C ASP A 141 4.10 7.15 -0.94
N TRP A 142 3.19 7.19 -1.92
CA TRP A 142 2.98 6.10 -2.87
C TRP A 142 4.24 5.77 -3.68
N LEU A 143 4.93 6.78 -4.23
CA LEU A 143 6.19 6.58 -4.95
C LEU A 143 7.29 6.01 -4.05
N MET A 144 7.39 6.51 -2.82
CA MET A 144 8.37 6.03 -1.84
C MET A 144 8.13 4.56 -1.50
N ALA A 145 6.88 4.18 -1.20
CA ALA A 145 6.51 2.80 -0.92
C ALA A 145 6.80 1.86 -2.11
N LEU A 146 6.53 2.31 -3.34
CA LEU A 146 6.86 1.56 -4.55
C LEU A 146 8.39 1.41 -4.76
N GLY A 147 9.15 2.47 -4.46
CA GLY A 147 10.61 2.44 -4.49
C GLY A 147 11.21 1.47 -3.48
N ASP A 148 10.72 1.47 -2.25
CA ASP A 148 11.14 0.53 -1.21
C ASP A 148 10.83 -0.91 -1.62
N LEU A 149 9.65 -1.16 -2.20
CA LEU A 149 9.29 -2.47 -2.73
C LEU A 149 10.24 -2.90 -3.86
N TYR A 150 10.57 -1.98 -4.77
CA TYR A 150 11.52 -2.23 -5.87
C TYR A 150 12.89 -2.65 -5.33
N LEU A 151 13.45 -1.89 -4.38
CA LEU A 151 14.75 -2.20 -3.79
C LEU A 151 14.73 -3.54 -3.04
N SER A 152 13.67 -3.80 -2.27
CA SER A 152 13.52 -5.08 -1.57
C SER A 152 13.43 -6.27 -2.51
N ALA A 153 12.78 -6.13 -3.66
CA ALA A 153 12.75 -7.16 -4.69
C ALA A 153 14.14 -7.42 -5.29
N ARG A 154 14.92 -6.36 -5.54
CA ARG A 154 16.30 -6.48 -6.03
C ARG A 154 17.22 -7.16 -5.02
N VAL A 155 17.06 -6.86 -3.73
CA VAL A 155 17.74 -7.58 -2.62
C VAL A 155 17.37 -9.06 -2.62
N ALA A 156 16.13 -9.39 -2.96
CA ALA A 156 15.66 -10.77 -3.13
C ALA A 156 16.03 -11.41 -4.49
N HIS A 157 16.88 -10.75 -5.29
CA HIS A 157 17.28 -11.19 -6.63
C HIS A 157 16.13 -11.36 -7.63
N LEU A 158 15.06 -10.57 -7.46
CA LEU A 158 13.92 -10.51 -8.38
C LEU A 158 14.03 -9.27 -9.27
N ASP A 159 13.64 -9.40 -10.53
CA ASP A 159 13.46 -8.27 -11.44
C ASP A 159 12.03 -7.71 -11.32
N PRO A 160 11.82 -6.47 -10.84
CA PRO A 160 10.50 -5.87 -10.72
C PRO A 160 9.87 -5.49 -12.05
N THR A 161 10.69 -5.24 -13.08
CA THR A 161 10.26 -4.66 -14.37
C THR A 161 9.08 -5.40 -14.99
N PRO A 162 9.12 -6.73 -15.17
CA PRO A 162 8.04 -7.44 -15.85
C PRO A 162 6.73 -7.44 -15.06
N VAL A 163 6.82 -7.35 -13.73
CA VAL A 163 5.64 -7.26 -12.85
C VAL A 163 5.02 -5.87 -12.93
N LEU A 164 5.84 -4.81 -12.90
CA LEU A 164 5.39 -3.43 -13.07
C LEU A 164 4.59 -3.25 -14.36
N LYS A 165 5.16 -3.67 -15.50
CA LYS A 165 4.49 -3.53 -16.82
C LYS A 165 3.17 -4.33 -16.86
N ARG A 166 3.19 -5.58 -16.40
CA ARG A 166 2.01 -6.46 -16.40
C ARG A 166 0.88 -5.93 -15.51
N ILE A 167 1.20 -5.35 -14.36
CA ILE A 167 0.17 -4.76 -13.48
C ILE A 167 -0.27 -3.38 -14.00
N ALA A 168 0.62 -2.60 -14.61
CA ALA A 168 0.28 -1.34 -15.25
C ALA A 168 -0.84 -1.50 -16.29
N ASP A 169 -0.77 -2.53 -17.13
CA ASP A 169 -1.80 -2.83 -18.15
C ASP A 169 -3.22 -2.98 -17.57
N ARG A 170 -3.32 -3.40 -16.30
CA ARG A 170 -4.59 -3.62 -15.58
C ARG A 170 -4.99 -2.44 -14.67
N SER A 171 -4.08 -1.50 -14.50
CA SER A 171 -4.23 -0.34 -13.62
C SER A 171 -5.17 0.70 -14.20
N ASN A 172 -5.59 1.63 -13.35
CA ASN A 172 -6.49 2.70 -13.72
C ASN A 172 -5.87 3.61 -14.82
N PRO A 173 -6.49 3.72 -16.02
CA PRO A 173 -6.04 4.66 -17.05
C PRO A 173 -6.45 6.11 -16.76
N GLU A 174 -7.40 6.32 -15.85
CA GLU A 174 -7.87 7.66 -15.52
C GLU A 174 -7.02 8.25 -14.39
N ARG A 175 -6.71 9.53 -14.50
CA ARG A 175 -5.94 10.25 -13.49
C ARG A 175 -6.82 10.57 -12.28
N HIS A 176 -6.42 10.11 -11.10
CA HIS A 176 -7.00 10.58 -9.85
C HIS A 176 -6.64 12.06 -9.59
N PRO A 177 -7.56 12.92 -9.08
CA PRO A 177 -7.27 14.35 -8.88
C PRO A 177 -6.08 14.66 -7.95
N ALA A 178 -5.75 13.75 -7.03
CA ALA A 178 -4.62 13.89 -6.12
C ALA A 178 -3.26 13.48 -6.74
N ALA A 179 -3.26 12.95 -7.96
CA ALA A 179 -2.08 12.40 -8.63
C ALA A 179 -1.73 13.18 -9.90
N PRO A 180 -0.43 13.32 -10.23
CA PRO A 180 -0.01 14.02 -11.45
C PRO A 180 -0.29 13.20 -12.72
N THR A 181 -0.24 11.87 -12.63
CA THR A 181 -0.36 10.93 -13.76
C THR A 181 -1.29 9.76 -13.40
N PRO A 182 -1.99 9.15 -14.39
CA PRO A 182 -2.72 7.90 -14.17
C PRO A 182 -1.82 6.80 -13.58
N THR A 183 -2.39 5.93 -12.74
CA THR A 183 -1.64 4.84 -12.09
C THR A 183 -1.10 3.83 -13.09
N ARG A 184 -1.81 3.60 -14.20
CA ARG A 184 -1.28 2.86 -15.35
C ARG A 184 0.05 3.42 -15.82
N ASP A 185 0.10 4.70 -16.14
CA ASP A 185 1.28 5.32 -16.72
C ASP A 185 2.41 5.43 -15.69
N ALA A 186 2.07 5.73 -14.43
CA ALA A 186 3.04 5.80 -13.33
C ALA A 186 3.75 4.46 -13.09
N LEU A 187 3.01 3.34 -13.12
CA LEU A 187 3.61 2.00 -13.00
C LEU A 187 4.35 1.59 -14.28
N ALA A 188 3.79 1.87 -15.45
CA ALA A 188 4.42 1.55 -16.72
C ALA A 188 5.75 2.27 -16.90
N HIS A 189 5.89 3.50 -16.39
CA HIS A 189 7.07 4.34 -16.56
C HIS A 189 7.81 4.61 -15.25
N PHE A 190 7.64 3.74 -14.25
CA PHE A 190 8.25 3.95 -12.92
C PHE A 190 9.77 4.10 -13.02
N GLU A 191 10.42 3.25 -13.81
CA GLU A 191 11.88 3.25 -14.00
C GLU A 191 12.40 4.44 -14.81
N ASP A 192 11.52 5.09 -15.58
CA ASP A 192 11.84 6.31 -16.34
C ASP A 192 11.62 7.58 -15.49
N SER A 193 11.10 7.44 -14.27
CA SER A 193 10.75 8.58 -13.43
C SER A 193 11.98 9.28 -12.86
N ALA A 194 11.87 10.60 -12.65
CA ALA A 194 12.92 11.37 -11.99
C ALA A 194 13.26 10.79 -10.60
N TYR A 195 12.23 10.38 -9.84
CA TYR A 195 12.41 9.72 -8.55
C TYR A 195 13.26 8.46 -8.65
N PHE A 196 12.97 7.59 -9.62
CA PHE A 196 13.76 6.37 -9.81
C PHE A 196 15.23 6.68 -10.08
N MET A 197 15.49 7.61 -11.01
CA MET A 197 16.85 8.00 -11.40
C MET A 197 17.63 8.62 -10.23
N THR A 198 16.98 9.42 -9.38
CA THR A 198 17.67 10.14 -8.30
C THR A 198 17.74 9.36 -6.99
N SER A 199 16.80 8.45 -6.73
CA SER A 199 16.61 7.85 -5.41
C SER A 199 16.69 6.33 -5.40
N ILE A 200 16.41 5.65 -6.50
CA ILE A 200 16.43 4.18 -6.58
C ILE A 200 17.67 3.68 -7.30
N LEU A 201 17.93 4.18 -8.51
CA LEU A 201 19.06 3.76 -9.35
C LEU A 201 20.42 3.79 -8.62
N PRO A 202 20.75 4.80 -7.78
CA PRO A 202 22.03 4.81 -7.05
C PRO A 202 22.22 3.64 -6.08
N HIS A 203 21.15 2.93 -5.72
CA HIS A 203 21.18 1.79 -4.80
C HIS A 203 21.15 0.43 -5.52
N LEU A 204 21.16 0.40 -6.85
CA LEU A 204 21.07 -0.83 -7.66
C LEU A 204 22.45 -1.43 -8.04
N HIS A 205 23.53 -0.90 -7.45
CA HIS A 205 24.92 -1.30 -7.71
C HIS A 205 25.38 -2.46 -6.83
#